data_AF-A0A2E6LZY6-F1
#
_entry.id   AF-A0A2E6LZY6-F1
#
_cell.length_a   1.000
_cell.length_b   1.000
_cell.length_c   1.000
_cell.angle_alpha   90.00
_cell.angle_beta   90.00
_cell.angle_gamma   90.00
#
_symmetry.space_group_name_H-M   'P 1'
#
loop_
_entity.id
_entity.type
_entity.pdbx_description
1 polymer ?
#
loop_
_entity_poly.entity_id
_entity_poly.type
_entity_poly.pdbx_seq_one_letter_code
_entity_poly.pdbx_strand_id
1 'polypeptide(L)'
;MTISQDDIERLAHLARIGVEDSELGVFSKDMNRIIEWVGILKAAPTQDLEPLTHPHDSSAPLRQDEFKQEDTDKLFENAANHEDRFFLVPQVIQ
;
A
#
# COMPACT_ATOMS: atom_id res chain seq x y z
N MET A 1 -7.22 -7.25 21.01
CA MET A 1 -7.36 -8.01 19.76
C MET A 1 -5.99 -8.52 19.42
N THR A 2 -5.86 -9.81 19.14
CA THR A 2 -4.58 -10.46 18.91
C THR A 2 -4.55 -10.93 17.47
N ILE A 3 -3.47 -10.64 16.74
CA ILE A 3 -3.26 -11.04 15.35
C ILE A 3 -2.74 -12.48 15.34
N SER A 4 -3.47 -13.38 14.69
CA SER A 4 -3.10 -14.78 14.48
C SER A 4 -2.13 -14.94 13.29
N GLN A 5 -1.63 -16.15 13.05
CA GLN A 5 -0.82 -16.45 11.85
C GLN A 5 -1.67 -16.39 10.58
N ASP A 6 -2.90 -16.91 10.63
CA ASP A 6 -3.88 -16.81 9.53
C ASP A 6 -4.17 -15.35 9.14
N ASP A 7 -4.20 -14.45 10.14
CA ASP A 7 -4.35 -13.01 9.88
C ASP A 7 -3.13 -12.44 9.14
N ILE A 8 -1.92 -12.91 9.47
CA ILE A 8 -0.69 -12.50 8.76
C ILE A 8 -0.71 -13.01 7.32
N GLU A 9 -1.09 -14.26 7.08
CA GLU A 9 -1.23 -14.80 5.71
C GLU A 9 -2.21 -13.98 4.89
N ARG A 10 -3.37 -13.65 5.48
CA ARG A 10 -4.38 -12.82 4.82
C ARG A 10 -3.85 -11.41 4.52
N LEU A 11 -3.13 -10.80 5.46
CA LEU A 11 -2.52 -9.48 5.26
C LEU A 11 -1.44 -9.51 4.18
N ALA A 12 -0.60 -10.54 4.18
CA ALA A 12 0.44 -10.75 3.17
C ALA A 12 -0.17 -10.88 1.77
N HIS A 13 -1.28 -11.63 1.64
CA HIS A 13 -2.02 -11.74 0.39
C HIS A 13 -2.57 -10.39 -0.09
N LEU A 14 -3.18 -9.60 0.80
CA LEU A 14 -3.70 -8.26 0.48
C LEU A 14 -2.57 -7.30 0.05
N ALA A 15 -1.41 -7.38 0.68
CA ALA A 15 -0.24 -6.57 0.37
C ALA A 15 0.60 -7.08 -0.80
N ARG A 16 0.28 -8.27 -1.35
CA ARG A 16 1.08 -8.96 -2.38
C ARG A 16 2.53 -9.24 -1.95
N ILE A 17 2.72 -9.59 -0.68
CA ILE A 17 4.02 -9.96 -0.11
C ILE A 17 4.06 -11.47 0.08
N GLY A 18 5.10 -12.12 -0.45
CA GLY A 18 5.38 -13.53 -0.13
C GLY A 18 5.97 -13.63 1.27
N VAL A 19 5.41 -14.52 2.08
CA VAL A 19 5.86 -14.79 3.46
C VAL A 19 6.04 -16.30 3.57
N GLU A 20 7.18 -16.73 4.11
CA GLU A 20 7.40 -18.16 4.35
C GLU A 20 6.69 -18.61 5.64
N ASP A 21 6.24 -19.87 5.69
CA ASP A 21 5.60 -20.45 6.87
C ASP A 21 6.47 -20.31 8.14
N SER A 22 7.79 -20.34 7.97
CA SER A 22 8.76 -20.18 9.05
C SER A 22 8.76 -18.78 9.68
N GLU A 23 8.29 -17.77 8.95
CA GLU A 23 8.27 -16.36 9.35
C GLU A 23 6.94 -15.94 10.00
N LEU A 24 5.85 -16.69 9.76
CA LEU A 24 4.50 -16.36 10.24
C LEU A 24 4.43 -16.13 11.74
N GLY A 25 5.08 -16.98 12.53
CA GLY A 25 5.12 -16.85 13.99
C GLY A 25 5.84 -15.59 14.46
N VAL A 26 6.92 -15.21 13.76
CA VAL A 26 7.69 -13.98 14.06
C VAL A 26 6.85 -12.75 13.73
N PHE A 27 6.27 -12.71 12.53
CA PHE A 27 5.45 -11.58 12.09
C PHE A 27 4.17 -11.42 12.91
N SER A 28 3.52 -12.50 13.32
CA SER A 28 2.37 -12.43 14.24
C SER A 28 2.79 -11.77 15.56
N LYS A 29 3.93 -12.18 16.15
CA LYS A 29 4.43 -11.59 17.39
C LYS A 29 4.77 -10.10 17.24
N ASP A 30 5.49 -9.74 16.18
CA ASP A 30 5.91 -8.36 15.95
C ASP A 30 4.72 -7.44 15.64
N MET A 31 3.75 -7.91 14.85
CA MET A 31 2.53 -7.15 14.55
C MET A 31 1.70 -6.91 15.81
N ASN A 32 1.58 -7.92 16.69
CA ASN A 32 0.91 -7.75 17.98
C ASN A 32 1.60 -6.68 18.84
N ARG A 33 2.94 -6.67 18.88
CA ARG A 33 3.71 -5.65 19.61
C ARG A 33 3.49 -4.24 19.04
N ILE A 34 3.44 -4.10 17.71
CA ILE A 34 3.18 -2.82 17.05
C ILE A 34 1.77 -2.32 17.37
N ILE A 35 0.75 -3.19 17.29
CA ILE A 35 -0.64 -2.82 17.59
C ILE A 35 -0.81 -2.44 19.05
N GLU A 36 -0.14 -3.15 19.97
CA GLU A 36 -0.13 -2.80 21.39
C GLU A 36 0.48 -1.40 21.61
N TRP A 37 1.61 -1.11 20.98
CA TRP A 37 2.26 0.20 21.06
C TRP A 37 1.39 1.34 20.48
N VAL A 38 0.80 1.14 19.31
CA VAL A 38 -0.16 2.09 18.71
C VAL A 38 -1.40 2.25 19.60
N GLY A 39 -1.76 1.23 20.37
CA GLY A 39 -2.86 1.25 21.34
C GLY A 39 -2.78 2.37 22.37
N ILE A 40 -1.59 2.91 22.65
CA ILE A 40 -1.39 4.07 23.55
C ILE A 40 -2.21 5.28 23.08
N LEU A 41 -2.40 5.46 21.76
CA LEU A 41 -3.16 6.57 21.20
C LEU A 41 -4.63 6.58 21.60
N LYS A 42 -5.19 5.44 22.03
CA LYS A 42 -6.59 5.36 22.50
C LYS A 42 -6.85 6.17 23.78
N ALA A 43 -5.80 6.52 24.53
CA ALA A 43 -5.92 7.35 25.73
C ALA A 43 -6.12 8.84 25.40
N ALA A 44 -5.84 9.27 24.16
CA ALA A 44 -6.02 10.65 23.76
C ALA A 44 -7.51 10.94 23.45
N PRO A 45 -8.11 12.03 24.00
CA PRO A 45 -9.48 12.40 23.69
C PRO A 45 -9.61 12.94 22.25
N THR A 46 -10.53 12.38 21.47
CA THR A 46 -10.73 12.72 20.04
C THR A 46 -12.20 12.86 19.63
N GLN A 47 -13.15 12.81 20.57
CA GLN A 47 -14.59 12.70 20.26
C GLN A 47 -15.15 13.87 19.44
N ASP A 48 -14.64 15.08 19.65
CA ASP A 48 -15.13 16.30 19.01
C ASP A 48 -14.07 16.95 18.11
N LEU A 49 -13.11 16.15 17.60
CA LEU A 49 -12.04 16.62 16.72
C LEU A 49 -12.24 16.12 15.29
N GLU A 50 -12.17 17.05 14.34
CA GLU A 50 -12.12 16.71 12.92
C GLU A 50 -10.75 16.08 12.56
N PRO A 51 -10.72 14.97 11.80
CA PRO A 51 -9.46 14.38 11.34
C PRO A 51 -8.68 15.32 10.43
N LEU A 52 -7.36 15.44 10.68
CA LEU A 52 -6.47 16.19 9.81
C LEU A 52 -6.17 15.39 8.53
N THR A 53 -6.63 15.87 7.37
CA THR A 53 -6.41 15.19 6.08
C THR A 53 -5.12 15.62 5.39
N HIS A 54 -4.79 16.90 5.44
CA HIS A 54 -3.57 17.48 4.88
C HIS A 54 -2.97 18.47 5.89
N PRO A 55 -1.64 18.57 6.02
CA PRO A 55 -1.00 19.56 6.90
C PRO A 55 -1.23 21.02 6.48
N HIS A 56 -1.61 21.25 5.23
CA HIS A 56 -1.85 22.57 4.66
C HIS A 56 -3.31 22.69 4.22
N ASP A 57 -3.89 23.86 4.46
CA ASP A 57 -5.20 24.22 3.92
C ASP A 57 -5.04 24.58 2.43
N SER A 58 -5.13 23.58 1.56
CA SER A 58 -5.12 23.77 0.12
C SER A 58 -6.46 23.39 -0.50
N SER A 59 -6.90 24.20 -1.46
CA SER A 59 -7.99 23.83 -2.35
C SER A 59 -7.48 22.83 -3.39
N ALA A 60 -8.37 21.97 -3.90
CA ALA A 60 -8.02 21.05 -4.97
C ALA A 60 -7.59 21.82 -6.23
N PRO A 61 -6.33 21.73 -6.68
CA PRO A 61 -5.89 22.45 -7.86
C PRO A 61 -6.56 21.89 -9.11
N LEU A 62 -7.02 22.77 -9.99
CA LEU A 62 -7.53 22.36 -11.29
C LEU A 62 -6.38 22.20 -12.28
N ARG A 63 -6.42 21.11 -13.05
CA ARG A 63 -5.55 20.91 -14.21
C ARG A 63 -6.25 21.49 -15.44
N GLN A 64 -5.55 22.29 -16.25
CA GLN A 64 -6.05 22.74 -17.54
C GLN A 64 -6.25 21.55 -18.49
N ASP A 65 -7.33 21.59 -19.29
CA ASP A 65 -7.63 20.56 -20.28
C ASP A 65 -6.82 20.77 -21.57
N GLU A 66 -5.51 20.54 -21.46
CA GLU A 66 -4.57 20.68 -22.56
C GLU A 66 -3.88 19.35 -22.86
N PHE A 67 -3.69 19.06 -24.15
CA PHE A 67 -2.97 17.89 -24.61
C PHE A 67 -1.47 18.06 -24.34
N LYS A 68 -0.85 17.04 -23.73
CA LYS A 68 0.60 16.93 -23.59
C LYS A 68 1.07 15.69 -24.32
N GLN A 69 2.01 15.88 -25.25
CA GLN A 69 2.65 14.78 -25.95
C GLN A 69 3.76 14.21 -25.08
N GLU A 70 3.66 12.94 -24.73
CA GLU A 70 4.67 12.21 -23.96
C GLU A 70 5.59 11.42 -24.89
N ASP A 71 6.85 11.26 -24.49
CA ASP A 71 7.83 10.43 -25.19
C ASP A 71 7.59 8.95 -24.84
N THR A 72 6.99 8.23 -25.79
CA THR A 72 6.52 6.85 -25.54
C THR A 72 7.67 5.86 -25.40
N ASP A 73 8.81 6.11 -26.06
CA ASP A 73 9.93 5.17 -26.04
C ASP A 73 10.64 5.19 -24.68
N LYS A 74 10.73 6.37 -24.05
CA LYS A 74 11.25 6.53 -22.68
C LYS A 74 10.46 5.77 -21.62
N LEU A 75 9.18 5.48 -21.86
CA LEU A 75 8.33 4.75 -20.91
C LEU A 75 8.79 3.30 -20.70
N PHE A 76 9.48 2.72 -21.69
CA PHE A 76 9.92 1.33 -21.65
C PHE A 76 11.33 1.14 -21.09
N GLU A 77 12.09 2.21 -20.86
CA GLU A 77 13.47 2.13 -20.34
C GLU A 77 13.56 1.39 -18.99
N ASN A 78 12.51 1.48 -18.17
CA ASN A 78 12.41 0.81 -16.87
C ASN A 78 11.50 -0.43 -16.89
N ALA A 79 10.99 -0.83 -18.06
CA ALA A 79 10.14 -1.99 -18.16
C ALA A 79 10.95 -3.26 -17.88
N ALA A 80 10.49 -4.09 -16.94
CA ALA A 80 11.14 -5.38 -16.68
C ALA A 80 11.12 -6.30 -17.91
N ASN A 81 10.02 -6.27 -18.67
CA ASN A 81 9.88 -6.97 -19.94
C ASN A 81 8.86 -6.25 -20.84
N HIS A 82 9.18 -6.07 -22.12
CA HIS A 82 8.30 -5.44 -23.09
C HIS A 82 8.52 -6.04 -24.49
N GLU A 83 7.46 -6.05 -25.29
CA GLU A 83 7.52 -6.40 -26.71
C GLU A 83 6.79 -5.30 -27.48
N ASP A 84 7.44 -4.76 -28.50
CA ASP A 84 7.01 -3.53 -29.18
C ASP A 84 6.66 -2.43 -28.15
N ARG A 85 5.39 -2.01 -28.13
CA ARG A 85 4.85 -1.01 -27.20
C ARG A 85 3.94 -1.61 -26.13
N PHE A 86 4.20 -2.85 -25.69
CA PHE A 86 3.43 -3.55 -24.67
C PHE A 86 4.30 -4.03 -23.52
N PHE A 87 3.82 -3.91 -22.29
CA PHE A 87 4.43 -4.56 -21.12
C PHE A 87 4.05 -6.03 -21.09
N LEU A 88 5.05 -6.91 -21.01
CA LEU A 88 4.79 -8.35 -20.91
C LEU A 88 4.58 -8.72 -19.45
N VAL A 89 3.39 -9.26 -19.16
CA VAL A 89 3.01 -9.76 -17.84
C VAL A 89 2.43 -11.18 -17.97
N PRO A 90 2.50 -12.01 -16.91
CA PRO A 90 1.81 -13.30 -16.91
C PRO A 90 0.32 -13.11 -17.21
N GLN A 91 -0.23 -13.96 -18.06
CA GLN A 91 -1.64 -13.93 -18.36
C GLN A 91 -2.45 -14.16 -17.08
N VAL A 92 -3.51 -13.36 -16.88
CA VAL A 92 -4.45 -13.59 -15.77
C VAL A 92 -5.25 -14.85 -16.09
N ILE A 93 -4.91 -15.94 -15.38
CA ILE A 93 -5.64 -17.21 -15.43
C ILE A 93 -6.47 -17.28 -14.14
N GLN A 94 -7.78 -17.54 -14.27
CA GLN A 94 -8.69 -17.79 -13.15
C GLN A 94 -8.68 -19.25 -12.74
#